data_AF-A0A6N2NHM9-F1
#
_entry.id   AF-A0A6N2NHM9-F1
#
_cell.length_a   1.000
_cell.length_b   1.000
_cell.length_c   1.000
_cell.angle_alpha   90.00
_cell.angle_beta   90.00
_cell.angle_gamma   90.00
#
_symmetry.space_group_name_H-M   'P 1'
#
loop_
_entity.id
_entity.type
_entity.pdbx_description
1 polymer ?
#
loop_
_entity_poly.entity_id
_entity_poly.type
_entity_poly.pdbx_seq_one_letter_code
_entity_poly.pdbx_strand_id
1 'polypeptide(L)' 'MDALRPDRSSSTHFGLPKALEEVRKIQPRRTLFTGMMHLMDHDNVNEYLAKLMETEGLDVQLSYDGLCVPVTL' A
#
# COMPACT_ATOMS: atom_id res chain seq x y z
N MET A 1 6.07 0.18 -17.67
CA MET A 1 6.59 0.14 -16.29
C MET A 1 5.54 -0.54 -15.43
N ASP A 2 5.93 -1.66 -14.84
CA ASP A 2 5.09 -2.59 -14.08
C ASP A 2 5.47 -2.42 -12.60
N ALA A 3 4.83 -1.46 -11.92
CA ALA A 3 5.10 -1.14 -10.52
C ALA A 3 4.01 -0.26 -9.90
N LEU A 4 3.80 -0.39 -8.59
CA LEU A 4 3.06 0.54 -7.75
C LEU A 4 3.83 1.85 -7.65
N ARG A 5 3.24 2.92 -8.16
CA ARG A 5 3.84 4.26 -8.19
C ARG A 5 3.28 5.17 -7.12
N PRO A 6 4.05 6.15 -6.61
CA PRO A 6 3.57 7.09 -5.60
C PRO A 6 2.46 8.02 -6.15
N ASP A 7 2.56 8.41 -7.41
CA ASP A 7 1.87 9.57 -7.97
C ASP A 7 0.71 9.23 -8.91
N ARG A 8 0.81 8.13 -9.67
CA ARG A 8 -0.16 7.83 -10.74
C ARG A 8 -0.23 6.37 -11.11
N SER A 9 -1.39 5.95 -11.59
CA SER A 9 -1.57 4.66 -12.24
C SER A 9 -1.05 4.67 -13.68
N SER A 10 -0.85 3.47 -14.24
CA SER A 10 -0.72 3.24 -15.68
C SER A 10 -1.97 2.52 -16.21
N SER A 11 -2.02 2.23 -17.51
CA SER A 11 -3.13 1.48 -18.12
C SER A 11 -3.30 0.07 -17.54
N THR A 12 -2.23 -0.51 -16.98
CA THR A 12 -2.21 -1.91 -16.51
C THR A 12 -1.86 -2.07 -15.03
N HIS A 13 -1.37 -1.02 -14.36
CA HIS A 13 -0.95 -1.08 -12.95
C HIS A 13 -1.52 0.08 -12.16
N PHE A 14 -2.00 -0.21 -10.94
CA PHE A 14 -2.40 0.82 -10.00
C PHE A 14 -1.19 1.59 -9.48
N GLY A 15 -1.35 2.91 -9.32
CA GLY A 15 -0.55 3.71 -8.41
C GLY A 15 -1.16 3.67 -7.00
N LEU A 16 -0.40 4.16 -6.02
CA LEU A 16 -0.79 4.20 -4.61
C LEU A 16 -2.14 4.90 -4.38
N PRO A 17 -2.46 6.04 -5.02
CA PRO A 17 -3.76 6.68 -4.83
C PRO A 17 -4.92 5.76 -5.24
N LYS A 18 -4.80 5.10 -6.40
CA LYS A 18 -5.84 4.21 -6.91
C LYS A 18 -5.97 2.93 -6.09
N ALA A 19 -4.84 2.37 -5.66
CA ALA A 19 -4.82 1.21 -4.78
C ALA A 19 -5.53 1.52 -3.45
N LEU A 20 -5.29 2.70 -2.87
CA LEU A 20 -5.97 3.15 -1.65
C LEU A 20 -7.47 3.39 -1.84
N GLU A 21 -7.93 3.85 -3.01
CA GLU A 21 -9.37 3.90 -3.31
C GLU A 21 -10.02 2.51 -3.24
N GLU A 22 -9.36 1.48 -3.75
CA GLU A 22 -9.89 0.12 -3.69
C GLU A 22 -9.86 -0.44 -2.26
N VAL A 23 -8.79 -0.16 -1.49
CA VAL A 23 -8.74 -0.50 -0.05
C VAL A 23 -9.91 0.13 0.70
N ARG A 24 -10.22 1.40 0.43
CA ARG A 24 -11.35 2.10 1.05
C ARG A 24 -12.70 1.48 0.72
N LYS A 25 -12.86 0.90 -0.47
CA LYS A 25 -14.10 0.23 -0.87
C LYS A 25 -14.21 -1.16 -0.25
N ILE A 26 -13.12 -1.92 -0.24
CA ILE A 26 -13.09 -3.32 0.20
C ILE A 26 -13.06 -3.41 1.74
N GLN A 27 -12.46 -2.43 2.41
CA GLN A 27 -12.24 -2.41 3.86
C GLN A 27 -11.61 -3.71 4.40
N PRO A 28 -10.46 -4.16 3.83
CA PRO A 28 -9.77 -5.35 4.33
C PRO A 28 -9.25 -5.12 5.75
N ARG A 29 -9.16 -6.18 6.54
CA ARG A 29 -8.61 -6.10 7.91
C ARG A 29 -7.17 -5.60 7.96
N ARG A 30 -6.35 -5.96 6.97
CA ARG A 30 -4.96 -5.51 6.82
C ARG A 30 -4.54 -5.56 5.36
N THR A 31 -3.85 -4.51 4.89
CA THR A 31 -3.34 -4.40 3.52
C THR A 31 -1.82 -4.30 3.52
N LEU A 32 -1.18 -5.08 2.64
CA LEU A 32 0.25 -5.03 2.36
C LEU A 32 0.44 -4.76 0.87
N PHE A 33 0.94 -3.56 0.54
CA PHE A 33 1.23 -3.21 -0.85
C PHE A 33 2.62 -3.69 -1.25
N THR A 34 2.73 -4.25 -2.46
CA THR A 34 3.98 -4.78 -3.04
C THR A 34 4.23 -4.20 -4.43
N GLY A 35 5.39 -4.51 -5.00
CA GLY A 35 5.77 -4.10 -6.36
C GLY A 35 6.06 -2.60 -6.49
N MET A 36 6.59 -1.97 -5.45
CA MET A 36 6.87 -0.53 -5.45
C MET A 36 7.92 -0.16 -6.50
N MET A 37 7.71 0.98 -7.18
CA MET A 37 8.73 1.57 -8.05
C MET A 37 9.92 2.07 -7.22
N HIS A 38 11.12 2.07 -7.79
CA HIS A 38 12.35 2.56 -7.14
C HIS A 38 12.31 4.02 -6.64
N LEU A 39 11.33 4.82 -7.09
CA LEU A 39 11.12 6.20 -6.61
C LEU A 39 10.19 6.29 -5.38
N MET A 40 9.64 5.16 -4.94
CA MET A 40 8.83 5.09 -3.72
C MET A 40 9.76 4.96 -2.52
N ASP A 41 9.83 6.02 -1.72
CA ASP A 41 10.53 5.99 -0.45
C ASP A 41 9.71 5.19 0.57
N HIS A 42 10.29 4.09 1.08
CA HIS A 42 9.54 3.12 1.89
C HIS A 42 9.11 3.70 3.24
N ASP A 43 10.04 4.38 3.92
CA ASP A 43 9.82 4.92 5.26
C ASP A 43 8.83 6.08 5.24
N ASN A 44 9.07 7.08 4.37
CA ASN A 44 8.19 8.24 4.26
C ASN A 44 6.75 7.86 3.86
N VAL A 45 6.60 6.87 2.97
CA VAL A 45 5.27 6.41 2.57
C VAL A 45 4.61 5.60 3.68
N ASN A 46 5.34 4.74 4.40
CA ASN A 46 4.78 4.03 5.54
C ASN A 46 4.38 4.96 6.69
N GLU A 47 5.11 6.05 6.94
CA GLU A 47 4.69 7.08 7.89
C GLU A 47 3.36 7.73 7.48
N TYR A 48 3.16 7.98 6.19
CA TYR A 48 1.88 8.45 5.68
C TYR A 48 0.78 7.40 5.84
N LEU A 49 1.05 6.15 5.47
CA LEU A 49 0.07 5.06 5.53
C LEU A 49 -0.34 4.73 6.97
N ALA A 50 0.58 4.79 7.93
CA ALA A 50 0.30 4.58 9.35
C ALA A 50 -0.76 5.56 9.90
N LYS A 51 -0.76 6.81 9.40
CA LYS A 51 -1.76 7.81 9.79
C LYS A 51 -3.17 7.44 9.35
N LEU A 52 -3.32 6.63 8.29
CA LEU A 52 -4.64 6.18 7.81
C LEU A 52 -5.35 5.26 8.80
N MET A 53 -4.61 4.57 9.67
CA MET A 53 -5.21 3.84 10.78
C MET A 53 -5.95 4.79 11.74
N GLU A 54 -5.32 5.91 12.10
CA GLU A 54 -5.89 6.88 13.02
C GLU A 54 -7.03 7.69 12.39
N THR A 55 -6.88 8.08 11.12
CA THR A 55 -7.85 8.96 10.44
C THR A 55 -9.01 8.23 9.78
N GLU A 56 -8.77 7.01 9.26
CA GLU A 56 -9.74 6.26 8.46
C GLU A 56 -9.98 4.83 8.98
N GLY A 57 -9.25 4.37 9.99
CA GLY A 57 -9.34 2.99 10.48
C GLY A 57 -8.70 1.95 9.55
N LEU A 58 -7.82 2.37 8.64
CA LEU A 58 -7.21 1.50 7.63
C LEU A 58 -5.82 1.01 8.06
N ASP A 59 -5.67 -0.31 8.28
CA ASP A 59 -4.35 -0.95 8.47
C ASP A 59 -3.68 -1.20 7.12
N VAL A 60 -2.75 -0.32 6.75
CA VAL A 60 -2.07 -0.34 5.44
C VAL A 60 -0.59 -0.07 5.62
N GLN A 61 0.25 -0.82 4.90
CA GLN A 61 1.69 -0.59 4.84
C GLN A 61 2.28 -1.13 3.52
N LEU A 62 3.47 -0.66 3.17
CA LEU A 62 4.30 -1.25 2.13
C LEU A 62 5.02 -2.50 2.67
N SER A 63 5.02 -3.58 1.90
CA SER A 63 5.81 -4.79 2.20
C SER A 63 7.30 -4.53 1.99
N TYR A 64 8.14 -5.47 2.43
CA TYR A 64 9.58 -5.48 2.15
C TYR A 64 10.06 -6.92 1.92
N ASP A 65 11.19 -7.06 1.25
CA ASP A 65 11.79 -8.37 0.96
C ASP A 65 12.15 -9.08 2.28
N GLY A 66 11.65 -10.31 2.44
CA GLY A 66 11.80 -11.07 3.68
C GLY A 66 10.75 -10.78 4.75
N LEU A 67 9.72 -9.97 4.48
CA LEU A 67 8.58 -9.80 5.39
C LEU A 67 7.85 -11.14 5.60
N CYS A 68 7.86 -11.63 6.84
CA CYS A 68 7.11 -12.81 7.27
C CYS A 68 5.87 -12.38 8.05
N VAL A 69 4.68 -12.75 7.56
CA VAL A 69 3.41 -12.38 8.19
C VAL A 69 2.75 -13.64 8.75
N PRO A 70 2.53 -13.74 10.08
CA PRO A 70 1.77 -14.83 10.64
C PRO A 70 0.31 -14.69 10.21
N VAL A 71 -0.26 -15.75 9.66
CA VAL A 71 -1.67 -15.80 9.24
C VAL A 71 -2.41 -16.77 10.15
N THR A 72 -3.52 -16.32 10.73
CA THR A 72 -4.48 -17.19 11.39
C THR A 72 -5.56 -17.50 10.38
N LEU A 73 -5.63 -18.77 9.95
CA LEU A 73 -6.61 -19.28 8.98
C LEU A 73 -7.91 -19.69 9.68
#